data_AF-A0A2A2PXH9-F1
#
_entry.id   AF-A0A2A2PXH9-F1
#
_cell.length_a   1.000
_cell.length_b   1.000
_cell.length_c   1.000
_cell.angle_alpha   90.00
_cell.angle_beta   90.00
_cell.angle_gamma   90.00
#
_symmetry.space_group_name_H-M   'P 1'
#
loop_
_entity.id
_entity.type
_entity.pdbx_description
1 polymer ?
#
loop_
_entity_poly.entity_id
_entity_poly.type
_entity_poly.pdbx_seq_one_letter_code
_entity_poly.pdbx_strand_id
1 'polypeptide(L)'
;MLDLSKFDNSSFVRGVPRWKEALWWLCRSLLFAPWFPVPSALKVSALRLFGARVGQGVVIRSRVNITMPWRVEIGDQVWIGDEVLILSLDQVRIGSNVCLSQRAFLCTGNHDFRKESFDLITRPIEIGEGSWIAACAFVGPGAVVPPGTMVRARGGIDD
;
A
#
# COMPACT_ATOMS: atom_id res chain seq x y z
N MET A 1 24.78 -11.11 -16.40
CA MET A 1 24.58 -11.39 -14.96
C MET A 1 23.93 -10.16 -14.34
N LEU A 2 23.16 -10.29 -13.27
CA LEU A 2 22.60 -9.12 -12.57
C LEU A 2 23.73 -8.36 -11.85
N ASP A 3 23.78 -7.03 -11.99
CA ASP A 3 24.80 -6.16 -11.41
C ASP A 3 24.13 -4.94 -10.79
N LEU A 4 23.96 -4.98 -9.47
CA LEU A 4 23.28 -3.90 -8.71
C LEU A 4 24.07 -2.59 -8.69
N SER A 5 25.35 -2.56 -9.09
CA SER A 5 26.09 -1.30 -9.26
C SER A 5 25.55 -0.46 -10.42
N LYS A 6 24.84 -1.10 -11.37
CA LYS A 6 24.18 -0.47 -12.53
C LYS A 6 22.72 -0.08 -12.27
N PHE A 7 22.21 -0.30 -11.06
CA PHE A 7 20.85 0.10 -10.71
C PHE A 7 20.70 1.62 -10.73
N ASP A 8 19.75 2.10 -11.51
CA ASP A 8 19.38 3.52 -11.58
C ASP A 8 17.86 3.67 -11.46
N ASN A 9 17.43 4.60 -10.61
CA ASN A 9 16.03 5.00 -10.45
C ASN A 9 15.83 6.50 -10.68
N SER A 10 16.77 7.18 -11.33
CA SER A 10 16.70 8.60 -11.66
C SER A 10 15.45 8.98 -12.46
N SER A 11 14.96 8.05 -13.29
CA SER A 11 13.73 8.19 -14.09
C SER A 11 12.44 8.07 -13.27
N PHE A 12 12.50 7.57 -12.02
CA PHE A 12 11.33 7.40 -11.18
C PHE A 12 10.84 8.74 -10.64
N VAL A 13 9.68 9.17 -11.13
CA VAL A 13 9.01 10.39 -10.67
C VAL A 13 8.30 10.08 -9.35
N ARG A 14 8.70 10.74 -8.26
CA ARG A 14 8.06 10.58 -6.92
C ARG A 14 6.68 11.25 -6.81
N GLY A 15 6.45 12.30 -7.60
CA GLY A 15 5.19 13.04 -7.66
C GLY A 15 5.03 14.13 -6.58
N VAL A 16 5.95 14.22 -5.63
CA VAL A 16 6.03 15.30 -4.65
C VAL A 16 7.49 15.70 -4.39
N PRO A 17 7.76 16.90 -3.85
CA PRO A 17 9.10 17.28 -3.42
C PRO A 17 9.64 16.39 -2.28
N ARG A 18 10.96 16.22 -2.22
CA ARG A 18 11.64 15.38 -1.21
C ARG A 18 11.36 15.77 0.23
N TRP A 19 11.16 17.05 0.52
CA TRP A 19 10.82 17.51 1.87
C TRP A 19 9.44 17.00 2.33
N LYS A 20 8.47 16.91 1.41
CA LYS A 20 7.13 16.41 1.73
C LYS A 20 7.18 14.92 2.02
N GLU A 21 7.99 14.18 1.27
CA GLU A 21 8.26 12.79 1.56
C GLU A 21 8.97 12.61 2.91
N ALA A 22 10.01 13.38 3.20
CA ALA A 22 10.70 13.31 4.49
C ALA A 22 9.75 13.59 5.67
N LEU A 23 8.84 14.56 5.52
CA LEU A 23 7.82 14.85 6.51
C LEU A 23 6.81 13.70 6.65
N TRP A 24 6.46 13.03 5.53
CA TRP A 24 5.64 11.83 5.58
C TRP A 24 6.33 10.71 6.35
N TRP A 25 7.63 10.50 6.13
CA TRP A 25 8.41 9.51 6.88
C TRP A 25 8.33 9.75 8.39
N LEU A 26 8.48 11.00 8.83
CA LEU A 26 8.33 11.35 10.24
C LEU A 26 6.90 11.08 10.74
N CYS A 27 5.88 11.53 9.99
CA CYS A 27 4.48 11.30 10.31
C CYS A 27 4.13 9.82 10.43
N ARG A 28 4.62 9.01 9.49
CA ARG A 28 4.46 7.55 9.48
C ARG A 28 5.10 6.92 10.72
N SER A 29 6.31 7.33 11.06
CA SER A 29 7.02 6.82 12.26
C SER A 29 6.28 7.14 13.56
N LEU A 30 5.61 8.30 13.65
CA LEU A 30 4.90 8.70 14.87
C LEU A 30 3.49 8.12 14.98
N LEU A 31 2.74 8.05 13.86
CA LEU A 31 1.32 7.70 13.90
C LEU A 31 1.02 6.25 13.48
N PHE A 32 1.89 5.63 12.68
CA PHE A 32 1.61 4.32 12.08
C PHE A 32 2.54 3.22 12.59
N ALA A 33 3.82 3.52 12.80
CA ALA A 33 4.80 2.55 13.28
C ALA A 33 4.63 2.06 14.74
N PRO A 34 4.00 2.81 15.67
CA PRO A 34 3.82 2.31 17.03
C PRO A 34 3.01 1.01 17.10
N TRP A 35 3.36 0.17 18.07
CA TRP A 35 2.65 -1.09 18.32
C TRP A 35 1.30 -0.88 19.02
N PHE A 36 1.18 0.18 19.81
CA PHE A 36 -0.05 0.52 20.53
C PHE A 36 -1.07 1.20 19.60
N PRO A 37 -2.38 1.11 19.90
CA PRO A 37 -3.43 1.54 18.99
C PRO A 37 -3.56 3.08 18.95
N VAL A 38 -2.87 3.73 18.01
CA VAL A 38 -3.16 5.12 17.64
C VAL A 38 -4.53 5.21 16.95
N PRO A 39 -5.43 6.13 17.34
CA PRO A 39 -6.77 6.26 16.76
C PRO A 39 -6.77 6.37 15.23
N SER A 40 -7.65 5.61 14.56
CA SER A 40 -7.78 5.62 13.10
C SER A 40 -8.06 7.02 12.54
N ALA A 41 -8.83 7.85 13.25
CA ALA A 41 -9.13 9.21 12.83
C ALA A 41 -7.87 10.09 12.66
N LEU A 42 -6.87 9.93 13.52
CA LEU A 42 -5.59 10.65 13.40
C LEU A 42 -4.79 10.16 12.20
N LYS A 43 -4.72 8.84 12.00
CA LYS A 43 -4.06 8.23 10.83
C LYS A 43 -4.73 8.66 9.52
N VAL A 44 -6.05 8.64 9.46
CA VAL A 44 -6.84 9.08 8.30
C VAL A 44 -6.62 10.58 8.03
N SER A 45 -6.64 11.42 9.06
CA SER A 45 -6.40 12.86 8.92
C SER A 45 -5.00 13.13 8.37
N ALA A 46 -3.98 12.40 8.86
CA ALA A 46 -2.63 12.45 8.31
C ALA A 46 -2.60 12.01 6.85
N LEU A 47 -3.19 10.87 6.48
CA LEU A 47 -3.23 10.42 5.08
C LEU A 47 -3.82 11.49 4.15
N ARG A 48 -4.96 12.08 4.53
CA ARG A 48 -5.60 13.16 3.79
C ARG A 48 -4.70 14.38 3.65
N LEU A 49 -4.05 14.82 4.74
CA LEU A 49 -3.09 15.94 4.71
C LEU A 49 -1.94 15.70 3.73
N PHE A 50 -1.45 14.46 3.63
CA PHE A 50 -0.36 14.12 2.71
C PHE A 50 -0.82 13.84 1.27
N GLY A 51 -2.12 13.90 0.99
CA GLY A 51 -2.70 13.85 -0.36
C GLY A 51 -3.39 12.53 -0.73
N ALA A 52 -3.59 11.62 0.22
CA ALA A 52 -4.43 10.46 -0.01
C ALA A 52 -5.91 10.87 -0.09
N ARG A 53 -6.70 10.15 -0.87
CA ARG A 53 -8.18 10.22 -0.78
C ARG A 53 -8.63 9.09 0.13
N VAL A 54 -9.35 9.42 1.20
CA VAL A 54 -9.79 8.43 2.18
C VAL A 54 -11.24 8.72 2.56
N GLY A 55 -12.12 7.73 2.35
CA GLY A 55 -13.54 7.77 2.70
C GLY A 55 -13.80 7.76 4.21
N GLN A 56 -15.06 7.56 4.59
CA GLN A 56 -15.53 7.50 5.97
C GLN A 56 -15.50 6.08 6.52
N GLY A 57 -15.45 5.94 7.85
CA GLY A 57 -15.47 4.62 8.50
C GLY A 57 -14.20 3.77 8.27
N VAL A 58 -13.09 4.39 7.88
CA VAL A 58 -11.83 3.66 7.64
C VAL A 58 -11.12 3.35 8.97
N VAL A 59 -10.85 2.06 9.19
CA VAL A 59 -10.11 1.56 10.35
C VAL A 59 -8.69 1.21 9.93
N ILE A 60 -7.69 1.77 10.62
CA ILE A 60 -6.27 1.53 10.34
C ILE A 60 -5.59 1.02 11.61
N ARG A 61 -5.18 -0.25 11.58
CA ARG A 61 -4.56 -0.94 12.71
C ARG A 61 -3.09 -0.58 12.90
N SER A 62 -2.41 -1.23 13.85
CA SER A 62 -1.04 -0.87 14.24
C SER A 62 -0.04 -1.32 13.19
N ARG A 63 1.11 -0.63 13.13
CA ARG A 63 2.24 -0.97 12.26
C ARG A 63 1.94 -1.02 10.75
N VAL A 64 0.84 -0.41 10.29
CA VAL A 64 0.54 -0.26 8.85
C VAL A 64 1.60 0.60 8.19
N ASN A 65 2.11 0.20 7.03
CA ASN A 65 3.14 0.94 6.32
C ASN A 65 2.65 1.34 4.93
N ILE A 66 2.55 2.65 4.69
CA ILE A 66 2.19 3.22 3.40
C ILE A 66 3.37 4.06 2.90
N THR A 67 3.89 3.75 1.72
CA THR A 67 5.14 4.37 1.22
C THR A 67 4.91 5.79 0.71
N MET A 68 3.91 5.98 -0.17
CA MET A 68 3.56 7.27 -0.76
C MET A 68 2.04 7.49 -0.67
N PRO A 69 1.54 8.18 0.36
CA PRO A 69 0.09 8.33 0.60
C PRO A 69 -0.61 9.15 -0.50
N TRP A 70 0.09 10.07 -1.17
CA TRP A 70 -0.46 10.83 -2.32
C TRP A 70 -0.75 9.99 -3.57
N ARG A 71 -0.49 8.67 -3.53
CA ARG A 71 -0.84 7.69 -4.57
C ARG A 71 -1.87 6.68 -4.09
N VAL A 72 -2.58 6.99 -3.01
CA VAL A 72 -3.53 6.06 -2.39
C VAL A 72 -4.92 6.66 -2.37
N GLU A 73 -5.88 5.90 -2.86
CA GLU A 73 -7.30 6.18 -2.78
C GLU A 73 -7.99 5.04 -2.05
N ILE A 74 -8.77 5.36 -1.02
CA ILE A 74 -9.47 4.42 -0.13
C ILE A 74 -10.93 4.85 -0.06
N GLY A 75 -11.85 3.92 -0.33
CA GLY A 75 -13.29 4.11 -0.22
C GLY A 75 -13.79 4.18 1.23
N ASP A 76 -15.10 3.99 1.39
CA ASP A 76 -15.77 4.01 2.69
C ASP A 76 -15.75 2.63 3.35
N GLN A 77 -15.83 2.59 4.69
CA GLN A 77 -15.95 1.35 5.48
C GLN A 77 -14.83 0.33 5.20
N VAL A 78 -13.59 0.81 5.05
CA VAL A 78 -12.42 -0.05 4.79
C VAL A 78 -11.72 -0.43 6.09
N TRP A 79 -11.37 -1.71 6.22
CA TRP A 79 -10.55 -2.21 7.31
C TRP A 79 -9.12 -2.51 6.84
N ILE A 80 -8.12 -1.90 7.46
CA ILE A 80 -6.70 -2.16 7.21
C ILE A 80 -6.07 -2.77 8.46
N GLY A 81 -5.81 -4.09 8.38
CA GLY A 81 -5.28 -4.94 9.44
C GLY A 81 -3.85 -4.60 9.87
N ASP A 82 -3.43 -5.21 10.98
CA ASP A 82 -2.11 -4.97 11.56
C ASP A 82 -1.00 -5.33 10.58
N GLU A 83 0.04 -4.49 10.50
CA GLU A 83 1.23 -4.72 9.67
C GLU A 83 0.96 -4.86 8.16
N VAL A 84 -0.18 -4.37 7.66
CA VAL A 84 -0.40 -4.26 6.21
C VAL A 84 0.66 -3.34 5.60
N LEU A 85 1.28 -3.81 4.51
CA LEU A 85 2.25 -3.05 3.73
C LEU A 85 1.60 -2.61 2.41
N ILE A 86 1.61 -1.32 2.14
CA ILE A 86 1.20 -0.70 0.89
C ILE A 86 2.42 0.00 0.31
N LEU A 87 3.15 -0.72 -0.55
CA LEU A 87 4.23 -0.16 -1.36
C LEU A 87 3.60 0.54 -2.57
N SER A 88 3.24 1.81 -2.40
CA SER A 88 2.61 2.67 -3.40
C SER A 88 3.64 3.45 -4.23
N LEU A 89 4.53 2.74 -4.93
CA LEU A 89 5.36 3.32 -6.00
C LEU A 89 4.54 3.65 -7.26
N ASP A 90 3.29 3.22 -7.34
CA ASP A 90 2.27 3.65 -8.30
C ASP A 90 0.93 3.84 -7.58
N GLN A 91 -0.13 4.16 -8.32
CA GLN A 91 -1.49 4.30 -7.79
C GLN A 91 -2.01 3.01 -7.14
N VAL A 92 -2.61 3.15 -5.96
CA VAL A 92 -3.33 2.08 -5.25
C VAL A 92 -4.75 2.57 -5.00
N ARG A 93 -5.74 1.90 -5.61
CA ARG A 93 -7.16 2.18 -5.44
C ARG A 93 -7.79 1.05 -4.65
N ILE A 94 -8.41 1.38 -3.51
CA ILE A 94 -9.13 0.45 -2.65
C ILE A 94 -10.59 0.90 -2.61
N GLY A 95 -11.50 0.06 -3.10
CA GLY A 95 -12.94 0.31 -3.07
C GLY A 95 -13.52 0.35 -1.67
N SER A 96 -14.81 0.65 -1.57
CA SER A 96 -15.53 0.63 -0.29
C SER A 96 -15.72 -0.80 0.23
N ASN A 97 -16.01 -0.95 1.52
CA ASN A 97 -16.29 -2.25 2.15
C ASN A 97 -15.17 -3.30 1.98
N VAL A 98 -13.92 -2.86 1.75
CA VAL A 98 -12.77 -3.74 1.59
C VAL A 98 -12.15 -4.08 2.94
N CYS A 99 -11.78 -5.35 3.12
CA CYS A 99 -10.95 -5.79 4.24
C CYS A 99 -9.56 -6.19 3.76
N LEU A 100 -8.52 -5.54 4.28
CA LEU A 100 -7.14 -5.99 4.18
C LEU A 100 -6.77 -6.63 5.51
N SER A 101 -6.64 -7.96 5.56
CA SER A 101 -6.22 -8.67 6.76
C SER A 101 -4.74 -8.45 7.06
N GLN A 102 -4.36 -8.80 8.29
CA GLN A 102 -3.02 -8.57 8.81
C GLN A 102 -1.92 -9.07 7.86
N ARG A 103 -0.86 -8.26 7.75
CA ARG A 103 0.34 -8.55 6.96
C ARG A 103 0.08 -8.79 5.46
N ALA A 104 -1.09 -8.42 4.94
CA ALA A 104 -1.29 -8.34 3.50
C ALA A 104 -0.30 -7.33 2.89
N PHE A 105 0.21 -7.65 1.70
CA PHE A 105 1.18 -6.82 1.00
C PHE A 105 0.66 -6.43 -0.38
N LEU A 106 0.35 -5.15 -0.54
CA LEU A 106 0.02 -4.51 -1.81
C LEU A 106 1.30 -3.88 -2.38
N CYS A 107 1.75 -4.37 -3.52
CA CYS A 107 3.07 -4.07 -4.07
C CYS A 107 2.95 -3.57 -5.51
N THR A 108 2.99 -2.25 -5.70
CA THR A 108 2.97 -1.63 -7.04
C THR A 108 4.34 -1.65 -7.72
N GLY A 109 5.42 -1.99 -6.98
CA GLY A 109 6.79 -2.02 -7.48
C GLY A 109 7.29 -3.42 -7.79
N ASN A 110 8.11 -3.55 -8.84
CA ASN A 110 8.86 -4.75 -9.18
C ASN A 110 10.11 -4.34 -9.97
N HIS A 111 10.91 -5.30 -10.41
CA HIS A 111 12.10 -5.05 -11.22
C HIS A 111 12.16 -5.97 -12.43
N ASP A 112 12.74 -5.48 -13.53
CA ASP A 112 13.10 -6.35 -14.65
C ASP A 112 14.38 -7.12 -14.31
N PHE A 113 14.22 -8.30 -13.69
CA PHE A 113 15.35 -9.16 -13.32
C PHE A 113 16.12 -9.74 -14.52
N ARG A 114 15.60 -9.56 -15.74
CA ARG A 114 16.29 -9.99 -16.97
C ARG A 114 17.30 -8.94 -17.46
N LYS A 115 17.17 -7.69 -17.00
CA LYS A 115 18.13 -6.63 -17.27
C LYS A 115 19.24 -6.63 -16.23
N GLU A 116 20.46 -6.42 -16.69
CA GLU A 116 21.62 -6.32 -15.82
C GLU A 116 21.48 -5.18 -14.79
N SER A 117 20.86 -4.06 -15.19
CA SER A 117 20.59 -2.87 -14.37
C SER A 117 19.43 -3.03 -13.37
N PHE A 118 18.69 -4.14 -13.41
CA PHE A 118 17.59 -4.40 -12.48
C PHE A 118 16.53 -3.26 -12.45
N ASP A 119 16.16 -2.76 -13.62
CA ASP A 119 15.30 -1.59 -13.80
C ASP A 119 14.00 -1.68 -12.98
N LEU A 120 13.62 -0.58 -12.32
CA LEU A 120 12.35 -0.47 -11.61
C LEU A 120 11.16 -0.52 -12.59
N ILE A 121 10.17 -1.33 -12.26
CA ILE A 121 8.86 -1.40 -12.91
C ILE A 121 7.80 -1.00 -11.88
N THR A 122 6.92 -0.06 -12.23
CA THR A 122 5.75 0.26 -11.41
C THR A 122 4.47 0.02 -12.19
N ARG A 123 3.44 -0.52 -11.53
CA ARG A 123 2.10 -0.65 -12.10
C ARG A 123 1.04 -0.43 -11.02
N PRO A 124 -0.10 0.20 -11.36
CA PRO A 124 -1.15 0.46 -10.40
C PRO A 124 -1.79 -0.83 -9.88
N ILE A 125 -2.46 -0.74 -8.73
CA ILE A 125 -3.30 -1.80 -8.16
C ILE A 125 -4.72 -1.28 -7.98
N GLU A 126 -5.70 -2.08 -8.34
CA GLU A 126 -7.13 -1.80 -8.11
C GLU A 126 -7.77 -2.94 -7.32
N ILE A 127 -8.38 -2.61 -6.18
CA ILE A 127 -9.15 -3.53 -5.35
C ILE A 127 -10.62 -3.12 -5.41
N GLY A 128 -11.46 -3.98 -5.98
CA GLY A 128 -12.90 -3.76 -6.11
C GLY A 128 -13.62 -3.70 -4.76
N GLU A 129 -14.79 -3.07 -4.78
CA GLU A 129 -15.67 -2.94 -3.61
C GLU A 129 -16.03 -4.31 -3.01
N GLY A 130 -16.10 -4.39 -1.68
CA GLY A 130 -16.53 -5.61 -0.97
C GLY A 130 -15.51 -6.76 -1.00
N SER A 131 -14.31 -6.52 -1.52
CA SER A 131 -13.27 -7.55 -1.62
C SER A 131 -12.54 -7.77 -0.29
N TRP A 132 -12.00 -8.99 -0.13
CA TRP A 132 -11.23 -9.37 1.04
C TRP A 132 -9.83 -9.84 0.64
N ILE A 133 -8.80 -9.16 1.13
CA ILE A 133 -7.41 -9.56 0.96
C ILE A 133 -6.98 -10.25 2.25
N ALA A 134 -6.90 -11.58 2.23
CA ALA A 134 -6.67 -12.39 3.41
C ALA A 134 -5.25 -12.22 3.99
N ALA A 135 -5.03 -12.77 5.18
CA ALA A 135 -3.80 -12.55 5.93
C ALA A 135 -2.57 -13.03 5.14
N CYS A 136 -1.50 -12.24 5.18
CA CYS A 136 -0.24 -12.51 4.46
C CYS A 136 -0.37 -12.66 2.92
N ALA A 137 -1.53 -12.33 2.33
CA ALA A 137 -1.71 -12.35 0.88
C ALA A 137 -0.82 -11.30 0.19
N PHE A 138 -0.44 -11.59 -1.07
CA PHE A 138 0.36 -10.70 -1.90
C PHE A 138 -0.45 -10.25 -3.12
N VAL A 139 -0.56 -8.94 -3.32
CA VAL A 139 -1.17 -8.32 -4.50
C VAL A 139 -0.07 -7.57 -5.25
N GLY A 140 0.29 -8.09 -6.42
CA GLY A 140 1.43 -7.60 -7.21
C GLY A 140 1.12 -6.43 -8.15
N PRO A 141 2.13 -5.91 -8.85
CA PRO A 141 1.97 -4.75 -9.73
C PRO A 141 1.02 -5.05 -10.90
N GLY A 142 0.05 -4.18 -11.12
CA GLY A 142 -0.93 -4.31 -12.21
C GLY A 142 -2.12 -5.20 -11.86
N ALA A 143 -2.22 -5.68 -10.62
CA ALA A 143 -3.34 -6.50 -10.21
C ALA A 143 -4.65 -5.68 -10.18
N VAL A 144 -5.70 -6.29 -10.73
CA VAL A 144 -7.08 -5.82 -10.64
C VAL A 144 -7.88 -6.92 -9.95
N VAL A 145 -8.31 -6.67 -8.72
CA VAL A 145 -9.16 -7.58 -7.95
C VAL A 145 -10.61 -7.18 -8.19
N PRO A 146 -11.44 -8.03 -8.83
CA PRO A 146 -12.84 -7.70 -9.08
C PRO A 146 -13.61 -7.46 -7.78
N PRO A 147 -14.74 -6.73 -7.81
CA PRO A 147 -15.60 -6.56 -6.64
C PRO A 147 -16.04 -7.90 -6.02
N GLY A 148 -16.19 -7.94 -4.70
CA GLY A 148 -16.62 -9.13 -3.95
C GLY A 148 -15.65 -10.32 -4.00
N THR A 149 -14.40 -10.10 -4.40
CA THR A 149 -13.41 -11.18 -4.57
C THR A 149 -12.57 -11.35 -3.31
N MET A 150 -12.29 -12.60 -2.95
CA MET A 150 -11.32 -12.94 -1.92
C MET A 150 -9.96 -13.30 -2.54
N VAL A 151 -8.88 -12.64 -2.08
CA VAL A 151 -7.50 -13.06 -2.36
C VAL A 151 -7.03 -13.93 -1.20
N ARG A 152 -6.68 -15.18 -1.50
CA ARG A 152 -6.33 -16.22 -0.53
C ARG A 152 -5.15 -15.85 0.36
N ALA A 153 -5.17 -16.34 1.60
CA ALA A 153 -4.03 -16.25 2.50
C ALA A 153 -2.83 -17.03 1.96
N ARG A 154 -1.61 -16.58 2.29
CA ARG A 154 -0.39 -17.32 1.93
C ARG A 154 -0.35 -18.64 2.69
N GLY A 155 -0.38 -19.75 1.96
CA GLY A 155 -0.32 -21.10 2.52
C GLY A 155 -1.63 -21.59 3.16
N GLY A 156 -2.75 -20.88 2.96
CA GLY A 156 -4.05 -21.26 3.49
C GLY A 156 -4.74 -22.34 2.66
N ILE A 157 -5.46 -23.24 3.34
CA ILE A 157 -6.62 -23.93 2.80
C ILE A 157 -7.82 -23.14 3.33
N ASP A 158 -8.59 -22.58 2.42
CA ASP A 158 -9.80 -21.81 2.68
C ASP A 158 -10.96 -22.60 2.04
N ASP A 159 -12.09 -22.69 2.74
CA ASP A 159 -13.34 -23.40 2.39
C ASP A 159 -14.18 -22.68 1.33
#